data_AF-A0A150WI57-F1
#
_entry.id   AF-A0A150WI57-F1
#
_cell.length_a   1.000
_cell.length_b   1.000
_cell.length_c   1.000
_cell.angle_alpha   90.00
_cell.angle_beta   90.00
_cell.angle_gamma   90.00
#
_symmetry.space_group_name_H-M   'P 1'
#
loop_
_entity.id
_entity.type
_entity.pdbx_description
1 polymer ?
#
loop_
_entity_poly.entity_id
_entity_poly.type
_entity_poly.pdbx_seq_one_letter_code
_entity_poly.pdbx_strand_id
1 'polypeptide(L)'
;MSKTVFILVLFLSMMSMGVAKAAESSEIDMSAPPFWMSSYEEFKDLREEQKKFYLEKLVQEFKKVDVLDKVTLHELKEAAEWTPSWNTIRRKLYVACQDKEMEKTCEEIADLRIAALEMGSPRAPQIESKSSEKPPSDLDAKKKPEPAKN
;
A
#
# COMPACT_ATOMS: atom_id res chain seq x y z
N MET A 1 -45.69 36.90 59.31
CA MET A 1 -45.22 37.05 57.91
C MET A 1 -43.73 37.35 57.95
N SER A 2 -42.89 36.42 57.47
CA SER A 2 -41.48 36.69 57.15
C SER A 2 -41.06 35.77 56.02
N LYS A 3 -40.64 36.40 54.92
CA LYS A 3 -39.99 35.81 53.75
C LYS A 3 -38.49 35.87 53.98
N THR A 4 -37.75 34.77 53.82
CA THR A 4 -36.32 34.79 53.39
C THR A 4 -35.88 33.34 53.11
N VAL A 5 -35.88 32.92 51.84
CA VAL A 5 -34.74 32.86 50.90
C VAL A 5 -33.90 31.58 51.07
N PHE A 6 -34.09 30.68 50.09
CA PHE A 6 -33.23 29.55 49.74
C PHE A 6 -31.81 30.02 49.40
N ILE A 7 -30.79 29.36 49.93
CA ILE A 7 -29.45 29.36 49.34
C ILE A 7 -29.03 27.90 49.14
N LEU A 8 -29.11 27.48 47.88
CA LEU A 8 -28.72 26.18 47.37
C LEU A 8 -27.26 26.30 46.93
N VAL A 9 -26.34 25.80 47.77
CA VAL A 9 -24.90 25.83 47.46
C VAL A 9 -24.60 24.68 46.50
N LEU A 10 -24.53 25.03 45.21
CA LEU A 10 -23.99 24.22 44.12
C LEU A 10 -22.52 23.90 44.39
N PHE A 11 -22.22 22.65 44.70
CA PHE A 11 -20.85 22.15 44.69
C PHE A 11 -20.36 22.08 43.25
N LEU A 12 -19.37 22.93 42.99
CA LEU A 12 -18.72 23.17 41.70
C LEU A 12 -17.94 21.92 41.28
N SER A 13 -18.28 21.41 40.10
CA SER A 13 -17.64 20.30 39.40
C SER A 13 -16.14 20.55 39.21
N MET A 14 -15.30 19.71 39.81
CA MET A 14 -13.88 19.61 39.45
C MET A 14 -13.79 18.96 38.07
N MET A 15 -13.63 19.78 37.03
CA MET A 15 -13.15 19.30 35.74
C MET A 15 -11.67 18.95 35.91
N SER A 16 -11.39 17.65 36.08
CA SER A 16 -10.05 17.10 35.92
C SER A 16 -9.57 17.38 34.51
N MET A 17 -8.73 18.41 34.37
CA MET A 17 -7.87 18.59 33.20
C MET A 17 -6.90 17.41 33.14
N GLY A 18 -7.32 16.33 32.50
CA GLY A 18 -6.41 15.31 32.00
C GLY A 18 -5.59 15.95 30.89
N VAL A 19 -4.39 16.43 31.25
CA VAL A 19 -3.35 16.73 30.27
C VAL A 19 -2.95 15.39 29.67
N ALA A 20 -3.59 15.04 28.54
CA ALA A 20 -3.11 13.99 27.68
C ALA A 20 -1.68 14.34 27.30
N LYS A 21 -0.74 13.55 27.84
CA LYS A 21 0.68 13.58 27.49
C LYS A 21 0.74 13.34 25.99
N ALA A 22 0.88 14.43 25.22
CA ALA A 22 1.27 14.34 23.82
C ALA A 22 2.58 13.55 23.81
N ALA A 23 2.54 12.34 23.27
CA ALA A 23 3.74 11.59 22.96
C ALA A 23 4.62 12.53 22.14
N GLU A 24 5.82 12.81 22.66
CA GLU A 24 6.84 13.58 21.97
C GLU A 24 6.92 13.07 20.54
N SER A 25 6.84 13.99 19.58
CA SER A 25 7.07 13.67 18.18
C SER A 25 8.53 13.25 18.02
N SER A 26 8.83 11.99 18.33
CA SER A 26 10.01 11.35 17.79
C SER A 26 9.88 11.47 16.28
N GLU A 27 10.76 12.26 15.70
CA GLU A 27 10.83 12.44 14.27
C GLU A 27 11.13 11.07 13.67
N ILE A 28 10.09 10.41 13.14
CA ILE A 28 10.22 9.06 12.57
C ILE A 28 11.10 9.18 11.32
N ASP A 29 12.31 8.64 11.40
CA ASP A 29 13.22 8.54 10.26
C ASP A 29 12.81 7.37 9.36
N MET A 30 12.06 7.69 8.30
CA MET A 30 11.66 6.73 7.26
C MET A 30 12.72 6.59 6.15
N SER A 31 13.90 7.19 6.31
CA SER A 31 15.04 7.04 5.38
C SER A 31 16.01 5.93 5.80
N ALA A 32 15.87 5.41 7.02
CA ALA A 32 16.58 4.25 7.52
C ALA A 32 15.74 2.96 7.38
N PRO A 33 16.41 1.78 7.31
CA PRO A 33 15.71 0.49 7.35
C PRO A 33 15.00 0.30 8.70
N PRO A 34 13.92 -0.52 8.74
CA PRO A 34 13.37 -1.34 7.66
C PRO A 34 12.49 -0.58 6.66
N PHE A 35 12.60 -0.94 5.37
CA PHE A 35 11.86 -0.31 4.27
C PHE A 35 10.65 -1.14 3.84
N TRP A 36 9.57 -1.10 4.63
CA TRP A 36 8.36 -1.87 4.33
C TRP A 36 7.67 -1.40 3.04
N MET A 37 7.52 -0.09 2.86
CA MET A 37 6.92 0.50 1.66
C MET A 37 7.91 1.40 0.94
N SER A 38 7.83 1.44 -0.39
CA SER A 38 8.71 2.24 -1.23
C SER A 38 8.64 3.71 -0.86
N SER A 39 9.80 4.38 -0.96
CA SER A 39 9.80 5.84 -0.95
C SER A 39 9.05 6.38 -2.15
N TYR A 40 8.62 7.65 -2.11
CA TYR A 40 7.94 8.25 -3.26
C TYR A 40 8.81 8.22 -4.51
N GLU A 41 10.11 8.53 -4.39
CA GLU A 41 11.02 8.54 -5.54
C GLU A 41 11.25 7.14 -6.10
N GLU A 42 11.39 6.13 -5.23
CA GLU A 42 11.47 4.75 -5.67
C GLU A 42 10.20 4.31 -6.40
N PHE A 43 9.02 4.69 -5.90
CA PHE A 43 7.75 4.39 -6.56
C PHE A 43 7.61 5.11 -7.91
N LYS A 44 7.96 6.39 -7.95
CA LYS A 44 7.84 7.24 -9.14
C LYS A 44 8.65 6.70 -10.31
N ASP A 45 9.83 6.15 -10.03
CA ASP A 45 10.77 5.59 -11.01
C ASP A 45 10.38 4.18 -11.49
N LEU A 46 9.38 3.54 -10.88
CA LEU A 46 8.82 2.28 -11.39
C LEU A 46 8.17 2.47 -12.77
N ARG A 47 8.23 1.42 -13.60
CA ARG A 47 7.44 1.35 -14.84
C ARG A 47 5.95 1.20 -14.54
N GLU A 48 5.10 1.58 -15.48
CA GLU A 48 3.65 1.53 -15.30
C GLU A 48 3.10 0.15 -14.90
N GLU A 49 3.66 -0.93 -15.47
CA GLU A 49 3.29 -2.30 -15.09
C GLU A 49 3.68 -2.64 -13.65
N GLN A 50 4.85 -2.18 -13.21
CA GLN A 50 5.35 -2.36 -11.84
C GLN A 50 4.51 -1.55 -10.85
N LYS A 51 4.18 -0.29 -11.19
CA LYS A 51 3.28 0.56 -10.39
C LYS A 51 1.92 -0.11 -10.24
N LYS A 52 1.33 -0.57 -11.34
CA LYS A 52 0.02 -1.24 -11.33
C LYS A 52 0.03 -2.47 -10.43
N PHE A 53 0.99 -3.37 -10.63
CA PHE A 53 1.17 -4.55 -9.78
C PHE A 53 1.31 -4.16 -8.30
N TYR A 54 2.19 -3.20 -8.01
CA TYR A 54 2.50 -2.80 -6.64
C TYR A 54 1.27 -2.24 -5.94
N LEU A 55 0.57 -1.26 -6.53
CA LEU A 55 -0.61 -0.65 -5.93
C LEU A 55 -1.75 -1.65 -5.73
N GLU A 56 -1.98 -2.54 -6.69
CA GLU A 56 -3.03 -3.57 -6.60
C GLU A 56 -2.77 -4.60 -5.51
N LYS A 57 -1.50 -4.91 -5.22
CA LYS A 57 -1.13 -5.83 -4.14
C LYS A 57 -1.07 -5.14 -2.78
N LEU A 58 -0.49 -3.94 -2.72
CA LEU A 58 -0.35 -3.14 -1.51
C LEU A 58 -1.71 -2.89 -0.84
N VAL A 59 -2.73 -2.56 -1.63
CA VAL A 59 -4.09 -2.32 -1.11
C VAL A 59 -4.73 -3.59 -0.50
N GLN A 60 -4.34 -4.79 -0.94
CA GLN A 60 -4.84 -6.03 -0.31
C GLN A 60 -4.19 -6.25 1.05
N GLU A 61 -2.89 -5.97 1.15
CA GLU A 61 -2.14 -6.08 2.40
C GLU A 61 -2.57 -5.03 3.42
N PHE A 62 -2.91 -3.83 2.97
CA PHE A 62 -3.42 -2.76 3.83
C PHE A 62 -4.71 -3.13 4.58
N LYS A 63 -5.53 -4.04 4.04
CA LYS A 63 -6.72 -4.55 4.74
C LYS A 63 -6.40 -5.33 6.01
N LYS A 64 -5.16 -5.81 6.14
CA LYS A 64 -4.66 -6.51 7.33
C LYS A 64 -4.06 -5.54 8.35
N VAL A 65 -3.89 -4.26 7.99
CA VAL A 65 -3.29 -3.22 8.84
C VAL A 65 -4.38 -2.26 9.29
N ASP A 66 -4.78 -2.31 10.56
CA ASP A 66 -5.93 -1.57 11.10
C ASP A 66 -5.97 -0.07 10.77
N VAL A 67 -4.81 0.61 10.72
CA VAL A 67 -4.74 2.05 10.43
C VAL A 67 -4.81 2.38 8.93
N LEU A 68 -4.83 1.36 8.07
CA LEU A 68 -4.87 1.44 6.61
C LEU A 68 -6.02 0.62 5.99
N ASP A 69 -6.84 -0.04 6.78
CA ASP A 69 -7.94 -0.93 6.34
C ASP A 69 -8.92 -0.26 5.36
N LYS A 70 -9.11 1.05 5.53
CA LYS A 70 -9.98 1.90 4.72
C LYS A 70 -9.32 2.46 3.47
N VAL A 71 -8.00 2.35 3.33
CA VAL A 71 -7.30 2.85 2.14
C VAL A 71 -7.68 2.00 0.95
N THR A 72 -8.44 2.60 0.04
CA THR A 72 -8.88 1.99 -1.20
C THR A 72 -7.81 2.10 -2.28
N LEU A 73 -7.97 1.33 -3.37
CA LEU A 73 -7.08 1.43 -4.52
C LEU A 73 -7.15 2.82 -5.17
N HIS A 74 -8.31 3.47 -5.09
CA HIS A 74 -8.50 4.82 -5.60
C HIS A 74 -7.68 5.83 -4.79
N GLU A 75 -7.83 5.86 -3.46
CA GLU A 75 -7.05 6.75 -2.59
C GLU A 75 -5.55 6.49 -2.68
N LEU A 76 -5.15 5.21 -2.83
CA LEU A 76 -3.75 4.85 -3.00
C LEU A 76 -3.18 5.36 -4.34
N LYS A 77 -3.98 5.32 -5.43
CA LYS A 77 -3.61 5.93 -6.71
C LYS A 77 -3.53 7.44 -6.62
N GLU A 78 -4.45 8.10 -5.93
CA GLU A 78 -4.36 9.55 -5.72
C GLU A 78 -3.12 9.93 -4.91
N ALA A 79 -2.80 9.13 -3.88
CA ALA A 79 -1.59 9.34 -3.09
C ALA A 79 -0.31 9.14 -3.91
N ALA A 80 -0.32 8.23 -4.88
CA ALA A 80 0.80 7.96 -5.78
C ALA A 80 1.14 9.14 -6.71
N GLU A 81 0.24 10.11 -6.88
CA GLU A 81 0.48 11.33 -7.67
C GLU A 81 1.17 12.44 -6.84
N TRP A 82 1.16 12.35 -5.50
CA TRP A 82 1.60 13.45 -4.62
C TRP A 82 2.42 12.99 -3.41
N THR A 83 3.69 13.42 -3.35
CA THR A 83 4.67 13.00 -2.33
C THR A 83 4.17 13.08 -0.88
N PRO A 84 3.49 14.16 -0.44
CA PRO A 84 3.00 14.24 0.95
C PRO A 84 1.91 13.21 1.28
N SER A 85 1.00 12.92 0.34
CA SER A 85 -0.03 11.90 0.52
C SER A 85 0.59 10.50 0.60
N TRP A 86 1.53 10.20 -0.31
CA TRP A 86 2.30 8.96 -0.27
C TRP A 86 3.03 8.76 1.07
N ASN A 87 3.74 9.80 1.51
CA ASN A 87 4.47 9.76 2.78
C ASN A 87 3.56 9.65 4.00
N THR A 88 2.33 10.15 3.92
CA THR A 88 1.33 9.99 4.99
C THR A 88 0.93 8.51 5.14
N ILE A 89 0.65 7.83 4.04
CA ILE A 89 0.36 6.38 4.04
C ILE A 89 1.58 5.60 4.54
N ARG A 90 2.76 5.90 4.00
CA ARG A 90 4.02 5.26 4.38
C ARG A 90 4.32 5.41 5.88
N ARG A 91 4.05 6.59 6.46
CA ARG A 91 4.22 6.83 7.91
C ARG A 91 3.25 6.00 8.74
N LYS A 92 1.97 5.94 8.35
CA LYS A 92 0.97 5.11 9.04
C LYS A 92 1.38 3.64 9.05
N LEU A 93 1.82 3.13 7.90
CA LEU A 93 2.37 1.78 7.81
C LEU A 93 3.58 1.61 8.73
N TYR A 94 4.54 2.55 8.67
CA TYR A 94 5.76 2.48 9.46
C TYR A 94 5.47 2.39 10.96
N VAL A 95 4.50 3.17 11.45
CA VAL A 95 4.07 3.13 12.85
C VAL A 95 3.40 1.81 13.19
N ALA A 96 2.51 1.30 12.32
CA ALA A 96 1.84 0.01 12.54
C ALA A 96 2.85 -1.15 12.58
N CYS A 97 3.89 -1.10 11.75
CA CYS A 97 4.94 -2.11 11.68
C CYS A 97 5.96 -2.06 12.83
N GLN A 98 5.84 -1.10 13.75
CA GLN A 98 6.57 -1.15 15.02
C GLN A 98 5.96 -2.19 15.98
N ASP A 99 4.71 -2.61 15.74
CA ASP A 99 4.07 -3.68 16.50
C ASP A 99 4.59 -5.04 16.03
N LYS A 100 5.05 -5.87 16.97
CA LYS A 100 5.53 -7.22 16.68
C LYS A 100 4.44 -8.16 16.19
N GLU A 101 3.18 -7.91 16.56
CA GLU A 101 2.06 -8.72 16.06
C GLU A 101 1.86 -8.55 14.54
N MET A 102 2.33 -7.43 13.99
CA MET A 102 2.23 -7.06 12.58
C MET A 102 3.46 -7.45 11.74
N GLU A 103 4.50 -8.03 12.35
CA GLU A 103 5.80 -8.31 11.73
C GLU A 103 5.64 -9.04 10.38
N LYS A 104 4.86 -10.13 10.37
CA LYS A 104 4.64 -10.92 9.15
C LYS A 104 3.97 -10.14 8.03
N THR A 105 2.92 -9.37 8.33
CA THR A 105 2.24 -8.55 7.31
C THR A 105 3.17 -7.46 6.78
N CYS A 106 4.00 -6.88 7.64
CA CYS A 106 4.97 -5.87 7.24
C CYS A 106 6.09 -6.45 6.38
N GLU A 107 6.57 -7.67 6.67
CA GLU A 107 7.47 -8.44 5.80
C GLU A 107 6.82 -8.74 4.44
N GLU A 108 5.56 -9.20 4.41
CA GLU A 108 4.81 -9.41 3.16
C GLU A 108 4.74 -8.13 2.32
N ILE A 109 4.53 -6.96 2.95
CA ILE A 109 4.53 -5.67 2.26
C ILE A 109 5.94 -5.28 1.74
N ALA A 110 6.99 -5.58 2.51
CA ALA A 110 8.38 -5.38 2.07
C ALA A 110 8.71 -6.28 0.86
N ASP A 111 8.26 -7.53 0.85
CA ASP A 111 8.43 -8.46 -0.26
C ASP A 111 7.72 -7.96 -1.52
N LEU A 112 6.53 -7.36 -1.40
CA LEU A 112 5.85 -6.73 -2.53
C LEU A 112 6.67 -5.59 -3.15
N ARG A 113 7.35 -4.79 -2.32
CA ARG A 113 8.25 -3.73 -2.79
C ARG A 113 9.39 -4.33 -3.61
N ILE A 114 10.04 -5.38 -3.10
CA ILE A 114 11.12 -6.06 -3.82
C ILE A 114 10.60 -6.69 -5.12
N ALA A 115 9.46 -7.38 -5.09
CA ALA A 115 8.86 -7.98 -6.28
C ALA A 115 8.53 -6.93 -7.35
N ALA A 116 8.01 -5.77 -6.97
CA ALA A 116 7.74 -4.68 -7.91
C ALA A 116 9.03 -4.15 -8.55
N LEU A 117 10.11 -3.98 -7.77
CA LEU A 117 11.42 -3.56 -8.28
C LEU A 117 12.03 -4.61 -9.22
N GLU A 118 11.85 -5.89 -8.89
CA GLU A 118 12.41 -7.00 -9.66
C GLU A 118 11.58 -7.36 -10.88
N MET A 119 10.31 -6.97 -10.98
CA MET A 119 9.48 -7.25 -12.16
C MET A 119 10.17 -6.80 -13.45
N GLY A 120 10.60 -7.76 -14.27
CA GLY A 120 11.34 -7.57 -15.52
C GLY A 120 12.87 -7.50 -15.38
N SER A 121 13.41 -7.74 -14.19
CA SER A 121 14.77 -8.21 -13.99
C SER A 121 14.86 -9.68 -14.42
N PRO A 122 15.93 -10.12 -15.10
CA PRO A 122 16.13 -11.53 -15.43
C PRO A 122 16.24 -12.47 -14.21
N ARG A 123 16.18 -11.93 -12.98
CA ARG A 123 16.19 -12.67 -11.71
C ARG A 123 14.85 -12.69 -10.97
N ALA A 124 13.81 -12.03 -11.48
CA ALA A 124 12.50 -12.00 -10.84
C ALA A 124 11.91 -13.41 -10.76
N PRO A 125 11.27 -13.80 -9.64
CA PRO A 125 10.43 -14.99 -9.61
C PRO A 125 9.39 -14.87 -10.71
N GLN A 126 9.39 -15.81 -11.66
CA GLN A 126 8.40 -15.88 -12.72
C GLN A 126 7.03 -16.14 -12.06
N ILE A 127 6.26 -15.09 -11.84
CA ILE A 127 4.84 -15.24 -11.52
C ILE A 127 4.22 -15.79 -12.81
N GLU A 128 3.89 -17.09 -12.80
CA GLU A 128 3.28 -17.80 -13.91
C GLU A 128 2.06 -17.03 -14.43
N SER A 129 2.29 -16.20 -15.45
CA SER A 129 1.25 -15.70 -16.30
C SER A 129 0.90 -16.86 -17.22
N LYS A 130 -0.18 -17.58 -16.90
CA LYS A 130 -0.88 -18.43 -17.88
C LYS A 130 -1.39 -17.54 -19.02
N SER A 131 -0.48 -17.14 -19.90
CA SER A 131 -0.79 -16.86 -21.29
C SER A 131 -0.90 -18.22 -21.94
N SER A 132 -2.13 -18.69 -22.13
CA SER A 132 -2.39 -19.86 -22.96
C SER A 132 -1.88 -19.55 -24.37
N GLU A 133 -0.67 -20.02 -24.65
CA GLU A 133 -0.11 -20.10 -25.98
C GLU A 133 -1.10 -20.82 -26.90
N LYS A 134 -1.45 -20.12 -27.97
CA LYS A 134 -2.03 -20.66 -29.18
C LYS A 134 -1.12 -21.80 -29.68
N PRO A 135 -1.63 -23.04 -29.88
CA PRO A 135 -0.79 -24.09 -30.42
C PRO A 135 -0.47 -23.80 -31.90
N PRO A 136 0.78 -23.98 -32.35
CA PRO A 136 1.12 -24.13 -33.75
C PRO A 136 0.89 -25.59 -34.21
N SER A 137 1.14 -25.87 -35.49
CA SER A 137 0.98 -27.14 -36.24
C SER A 137 -0.40 -27.38 -36.84
N ASP A 138 -0.58 -27.77 -38.10
CA ASP A 138 0.34 -28.11 -39.20
C ASP A 138 -0.53 -28.14 -40.47
N LEU A 139 0.04 -27.81 -41.64
CA LEU A 139 -0.20 -28.46 -42.95
C LEU A 139 0.20 -27.52 -44.11
N ASP A 140 1.51 -27.33 -44.26
CA ASP A 140 2.12 -27.01 -45.56
C ASP A 140 2.77 -28.27 -46.12
N ALA A 141 1.99 -29.06 -46.86
CA ALA A 141 2.54 -30.15 -47.68
C ALA A 141 1.58 -30.55 -48.80
N LYS A 142 1.49 -29.74 -49.87
CA LYS A 142 1.32 -30.27 -51.24
C LYS A 142 1.75 -29.27 -52.31
N LYS A 143 3.06 -29.33 -52.57
CA LYS A 143 3.75 -29.20 -53.85
C LYS A 143 2.84 -29.04 -55.10
N LYS A 144 2.98 -27.86 -55.73
CA LYS A 144 2.68 -27.50 -57.15
C LYS A 144 3.15 -28.62 -58.13
N PRO A 145 2.63 -28.70 -59.39
CA PRO A 145 2.74 -27.60 -60.35
C PRO A 145 1.56 -27.41 -61.34
N GLU A 146 1.43 -26.16 -61.79
CA GLU A 146 0.79 -25.73 -63.03
C GLU A 146 1.59 -26.26 -64.25
N PRO A 147 0.98 -26.41 -65.44
CA PRO A 147 1.12 -25.29 -66.38
C PRO A 147 -0.03 -25.08 -67.39
N ALA A 148 -0.15 -23.79 -67.75
CA ALA A 148 -0.30 -23.19 -69.08
C ALA A 148 -1.44 -23.59 -70.05
N LYS A 149 -2.14 -22.52 -70.46
CA LYS A 149 -3.03 -22.38 -71.62
C LYS A 149 -2.38 -22.80 -72.94
N ASN A 150 -3.19 -23.44 -73.80
CA ASN A 150 -3.37 -23.10 -75.21
C ASN A 150 -4.86 -23.30 -75.57
#